data_AF-A0A1V6QJS2-F1
#
_entry.id   AF-A0A1V6QJS2-F1
#
_cell.length_a   1.000
_cell.length_b   1.000
_cell.length_c   1.000
_cell.angle_alpha   90.00
_cell.angle_beta   90.00
_cell.angle_gamma   90.00
#
_symmetry.space_group_name_H-M   'P 1'
#
loop_
_entity.id
_entity.type
_entity.pdbx_description
1 polymer ?
#
loop_
_entity_poly.entity_id
_entity_poly.type
_entity_poly.pdbx_seq_one_letter_code
_entity_poly.pdbx_strand_id
1 'polypeptide(L)'
;MVGVQVDNLAVIDGPLTSENATLLRPSEPTLPLEELRKRYDEDGYLLLKGILPREDVLAARDAYFSSLESTGVLKPGTAPVEGVFDPAKNQSDYPGIGAGNVGGNGKPGGERAAAFVDLALDAHYQDWYANKLCNHPALYDFIARFSDWGKNTLSLRRTLLRNNLPGSKPIGVHYDQIFLRYGDPTSITAWVPIGDIKLNGGGLIYLEN
;
A
#
# COMPACT_ATOMS: atom_id res chain seq x y z
N MET A 1 19.22 8.85 18.48
CA MET A 1 18.66 8.64 17.13
C MET A 1 19.57 7.68 16.40
N VAL A 2 19.06 6.53 15.95
CA VAL A 2 19.81 5.66 15.05
C VAL A 2 19.69 6.30 13.67
N GLY A 3 20.73 7.00 13.25
CA GLY A 3 20.77 7.71 11.98
C GLY A 3 20.51 6.75 10.81
N VAL A 4 19.63 7.16 9.91
CA VAL A 4 19.29 6.46 8.68
C VAL A 4 20.43 6.71 7.70
N GLN A 5 21.49 5.89 7.73
CA GLN A 5 22.52 5.92 6.70
C GLN A 5 21.99 5.15 5.48
N VAL A 6 21.34 5.87 4.57
CA VAL A 6 20.71 5.28 3.38
C VAL A 6 21.12 6.06 2.16
N ASP A 7 22.02 5.50 1.38
CA ASP A 7 22.43 6.09 0.12
C ASP A 7 21.20 6.18 -0.82
N ASN A 8 20.91 7.38 -1.30
CA ASN A 8 19.97 7.69 -2.39
C ASN A 8 18.46 7.49 -2.15
N LEU A 9 17.92 7.76 -0.95
CA LEU A 9 16.47 7.95 -0.81
C LEU A 9 16.07 9.39 -1.15
N ALA A 10 15.01 9.54 -1.96
CA ALA A 10 14.45 10.85 -2.31
C ALA A 10 12.95 10.75 -2.53
N VAL A 11 12.26 11.84 -2.21
CA VAL A 11 10.87 12.13 -2.60
C VAL A 11 10.86 13.18 -3.69
N ILE A 12 9.67 13.55 -4.18
CA ILE A 12 9.54 14.58 -5.22
C ILE A 12 10.12 15.93 -4.77
N ASP A 13 10.11 16.21 -3.47
CA ASP A 13 10.56 17.46 -2.86
C ASP A 13 12.05 17.47 -2.46
N GLY A 14 12.78 16.36 -2.66
CA GLY A 14 14.22 16.29 -2.39
C GLY A 14 14.69 15.01 -1.69
N PRO A 15 15.98 14.96 -1.29
CA PRO A 15 16.56 13.81 -0.62
C PRO A 15 16.03 13.64 0.81
N LEU A 16 15.86 12.38 1.23
CA LEU A 16 15.62 12.02 2.62
C LEU A 16 16.97 11.76 3.29
N THR A 17 17.31 12.55 4.29
CA THR A 17 18.56 12.47 5.06
C THR A 17 18.26 12.19 6.52
N SER A 18 19.28 11.84 7.30
CA SER A 18 19.12 11.69 8.76
C SER A 18 18.75 12.99 9.49
N GLU A 19 18.83 14.14 8.82
CA GLU A 19 18.46 15.45 9.38
C GLU A 19 16.97 15.78 9.17
N ASN A 20 16.32 15.17 8.18
CA ASN A 20 14.94 15.47 7.81
C ASN A 20 14.00 14.24 7.81
N ALA A 21 14.52 13.04 8.12
CA ALA A 21 13.74 11.81 8.14
C ALA A 21 14.23 10.83 9.20
N THR A 22 13.28 10.07 9.75
CA THR A 22 13.51 8.94 10.66
C THR A 22 12.65 7.75 10.27
N LEU A 23 12.91 6.59 10.86
CA LEU A 23 12.08 5.40 10.66
C LEU A 23 10.78 5.53 11.45
N LEU A 24 9.69 5.05 10.84
CA LEU A 24 8.40 4.93 11.53
C LEU A 24 8.52 4.03 12.76
N ARG A 25 7.85 4.41 13.84
CA ARG A 25 7.82 3.65 15.11
C ARG A 25 6.95 2.40 14.95
N PRO A 26 7.50 1.18 15.02
CA PRO A 26 6.68 -0.03 14.98
C PRO A 26 5.85 -0.17 16.27
N SER A 27 4.66 -0.74 16.12
CA SER A 27 3.76 -1.06 17.24
C SER A 27 3.27 -2.51 17.13
N GLU A 28 3.24 -3.20 18.26
CA GLU A 28 2.65 -4.54 18.35
C GLU A 28 1.14 -4.42 18.55
N PRO A 29 0.30 -5.16 17.80
CA PRO A 29 -1.15 -5.15 17.94
C PRO A 29 -1.68 -5.54 19.33
N THR A 30 -0.84 -6.20 20.12
CA THR A 30 -1.16 -6.67 21.48
C THR A 30 -0.93 -5.61 22.55
N LEU A 31 -0.38 -4.44 22.20
CA LEU A 31 -0.29 -3.32 23.15
C LEU A 31 -1.69 -2.90 23.64
N PRO A 32 -1.79 -2.32 24.85
CA PRO A 32 -3.06 -1.75 25.33
C PRO A 32 -3.64 -0.77 24.31
N LEU A 33 -4.96 -0.83 24.07
CA LEU A 33 -5.63 0.03 23.09
C LEU A 33 -5.42 1.53 23.39
N GLU A 34 -5.35 1.91 24.68
CA GLU A 34 -5.08 3.29 25.08
C GLU A 34 -3.69 3.77 24.65
N GLU A 35 -2.67 2.91 24.75
CA GLU A 35 -1.32 3.22 24.27
C GLU A 35 -1.27 3.32 22.74
N LEU A 36 -2.00 2.43 22.04
CA LEU A 36 -2.09 2.51 20.57
C LEU A 36 -2.82 3.78 20.12
N ARG A 37 -3.91 4.16 20.78
CA ARG A 37 -4.65 5.40 20.49
C ARG A 37 -3.77 6.62 20.75
N LYS A 38 -3.08 6.64 21.89
CA LYS A 38 -2.12 7.71 22.20
C LYS A 38 -1.05 7.87 21.12
N ARG A 39 -0.43 6.77 20.67
CA ARG A 39 0.56 6.82 19.57
C ARG A 39 -0.06 7.30 18.27
N TYR A 40 -1.27 6.85 17.95
CA TYR A 40 -1.97 7.31 16.75
C TYR A 40 -2.26 8.81 16.78
N ASP A 41 -2.66 9.34 17.94
CA ASP A 41 -2.92 10.77 18.13
C ASP A 41 -1.63 11.61 18.10
N GLU A 42 -0.53 11.08 18.66
CA GLU A 42 0.78 11.75 18.65
C GLU A 42 1.43 11.71 17.25
N ASP A 43 1.52 10.53 16.65
CA ASP A 43 2.30 10.27 15.43
C ASP A 43 1.47 10.44 14.15
N GLY A 44 0.13 10.45 14.23
CA GLY A 44 -0.78 10.46 13.07
C GLY A 44 -0.87 9.12 12.32
N TYR A 45 -0.20 8.07 12.81
CA TYR A 45 -0.21 6.73 12.20
C TYR A 45 0.04 5.62 13.24
N LEU A 46 -0.18 4.37 12.84
CA LEU A 46 0.33 3.19 13.52
C LEU A 46 0.99 2.24 12.52
N LEU A 47 2.27 1.93 12.71
CA LEU A 47 2.95 0.84 11.98
C LEU A 47 2.76 -0.48 12.72
N LEU A 48 1.63 -1.14 12.47
CA LEU A 48 1.29 -2.40 13.12
C LEU A 48 1.95 -3.60 12.43
N LYS A 49 2.57 -4.47 13.23
CA LYS A 49 3.20 -5.70 12.74
C LYS A 49 2.33 -6.91 13.06
N GLY A 50 2.11 -7.80 12.09
CA GLY A 50 1.49 -9.11 12.36
C GLY A 50 -0.02 -9.12 12.62
N ILE A 51 -0.78 -8.14 12.10
CA ILE A 51 -2.26 -8.19 12.14
C ILE A 51 -2.80 -9.34 11.30
N LEU A 52 -2.29 -9.48 10.07
CA LEU A 52 -2.70 -10.52 9.13
C LEU A 52 -1.72 -11.70 9.19
N PRO A 53 -2.22 -12.96 9.12
CA PRO A 53 -1.36 -14.12 8.94
C PRO A 53 -0.50 -13.99 7.68
N ARG A 54 0.79 -14.32 7.79
CA ARG A 54 1.72 -14.20 6.66
C ARG A 54 1.28 -15.04 5.47
N GLU A 55 0.72 -16.22 5.71
CA GLU A 55 0.24 -17.13 4.65
C GLU A 55 -0.90 -16.52 3.83
N ASP A 56 -1.86 -15.85 4.45
CA ASP A 56 -2.97 -15.20 3.74
C ASP A 56 -2.48 -14.03 2.88
N VAL A 57 -1.52 -13.26 3.40
CA VAL A 57 -0.88 -12.17 2.64
C VAL A 57 -0.11 -12.72 1.45
N LEU A 58 0.64 -13.81 1.63
CA LEU A 58 1.40 -14.44 0.54
C LEU A 58 0.49 -15.13 -0.48
N ALA A 59 -0.64 -15.69 -0.07
CA ALA A 59 -1.64 -16.25 -0.98
C ALA A 59 -2.26 -15.16 -1.87
N ALA A 60 -2.59 -13.99 -1.29
CA ALA A 60 -3.06 -12.85 -2.07
C ALA A 60 -1.97 -12.31 -3.01
N ARG A 61 -0.71 -12.25 -2.56
CA ARG A 61 0.44 -11.85 -3.38
C ARG A 61 0.64 -12.79 -4.57
N ASP A 62 0.63 -14.10 -4.33
CA ASP A 62 0.77 -15.11 -5.38
C ASP A 62 -0.37 -15.04 -6.39
N ALA A 63 -1.62 -14.95 -5.91
CA ALA A 63 -2.79 -14.81 -6.79
C ALA A 63 -2.73 -13.54 -7.64
N TYR A 64 -2.32 -12.41 -7.06
CA TYR A 64 -2.16 -11.16 -7.80
C TYR A 64 -1.13 -11.30 -8.91
N PHE A 65 0.09 -11.74 -8.59
CA PHE A 65 1.15 -11.83 -9.59
C PHE A 65 0.92 -12.94 -10.61
N SER A 66 0.30 -14.06 -10.22
CA SER A 66 -0.11 -15.12 -11.16
C SER A 66 -1.11 -14.59 -12.18
N SER A 67 -2.08 -13.78 -11.75
CA SER A 67 -3.05 -13.15 -12.66
C SER A 67 -2.40 -12.21 -13.67
N LEU A 68 -1.20 -11.70 -13.39
CA LEU A 68 -0.45 -10.78 -14.25
C LEU A 68 0.60 -11.45 -15.12
N GLU A 69 0.85 -12.76 -14.99
CA GLU A 69 1.92 -13.46 -15.72
C GLU A 69 1.80 -13.28 -17.25
N SER A 70 0.59 -13.36 -17.79
CA SER A 70 0.34 -13.22 -19.23
C SER A 70 0.70 -11.85 -19.80
N THR A 71 0.90 -10.84 -18.94
CA THR A 71 1.32 -9.48 -19.35
C THR A 71 2.82 -9.42 -19.62
N GLY A 72 3.59 -10.36 -19.09
CA GLY A 72 5.05 -10.33 -19.12
C GLY A 72 5.69 -9.33 -18.13
N VAL A 73 4.93 -8.79 -17.17
CA VAL A 73 5.45 -7.88 -16.14
C VAL A 73 6.51 -8.53 -15.24
N LEU A 74 6.42 -9.85 -15.05
CA LEU A 74 7.28 -10.61 -14.17
C LEU A 74 8.54 -11.11 -14.86
N LYS A 75 9.65 -11.10 -14.13
CA LYS A 75 10.93 -11.63 -14.59
C LYS A 75 10.80 -13.12 -14.91
N PRO A 76 11.21 -13.57 -16.11
CA PRO A 76 11.22 -15.00 -16.43
C PRO A 76 12.08 -15.80 -15.44
N GLY A 77 11.56 -16.96 -15.01
CA GLY A 77 12.27 -17.87 -14.10
C GLY A 77 12.14 -17.55 -12.61
N THR A 78 11.33 -16.57 -12.22
CA THR A 78 10.91 -16.35 -10.81
C THR A 78 9.48 -16.84 -10.60
N ALA A 79 9.17 -17.28 -9.38
CA ALA A 79 7.80 -17.63 -9.02
C ALA A 79 6.92 -16.36 -8.90
N PRO A 80 5.61 -16.43 -9.22
CA PRO A 80 4.72 -15.28 -9.15
C PRO A 80 4.72 -14.59 -7.79
N VAL A 81 4.64 -15.36 -6.69
CA VAL A 81 4.75 -14.84 -5.32
C VAL A 81 6.01 -14.00 -5.05
N GLU A 82 7.09 -14.14 -5.83
CA GLU A 82 8.27 -13.28 -5.67
C GLU A 82 8.01 -11.84 -6.16
N GLY A 83 7.13 -11.66 -7.15
CA GLY A 83 6.69 -10.34 -7.64
C GLY A 83 7.83 -9.49 -8.21
N VAL A 84 8.83 -10.12 -8.84
CA VAL A 84 10.00 -9.45 -9.39
C VAL A 84 9.69 -8.91 -10.78
N PHE A 85 9.77 -7.59 -10.95
CA PHE A 85 9.61 -6.94 -12.26
C PHE A 85 10.71 -7.37 -13.25
N ASP A 86 10.34 -7.62 -14.51
CA ASP A 86 11.29 -7.92 -15.58
C ASP A 86 12.03 -6.64 -16.02
N PRO A 87 13.35 -6.50 -15.74
CA PRO A 87 14.10 -5.30 -16.10
C PRO A 87 14.26 -5.11 -17.62
N ALA A 88 13.95 -6.11 -18.44
CA ALA A 88 13.93 -5.97 -19.90
C ALA A 88 12.67 -5.25 -20.41
N LYS A 89 11.67 -5.02 -19.54
CA LYS A 89 10.40 -4.39 -19.91
C LYS A 89 10.41 -2.88 -19.69
N ASN A 90 9.64 -2.17 -20.51
CA ASN A 90 9.45 -0.75 -20.33
C ASN A 90 8.38 -0.49 -19.26
N GLN A 91 8.73 0.24 -18.21
CA GLN A 91 7.83 0.59 -17.12
C GLN A 91 6.53 1.28 -17.58
N SER A 92 6.58 2.05 -18.67
CA SER A 92 5.39 2.74 -19.21
C SER A 92 4.29 1.80 -19.72
N ASP A 93 4.62 0.54 -20.01
CA ASP A 93 3.65 -0.50 -20.38
C ASP A 93 2.88 -1.04 -19.15
N TYR A 94 3.28 -0.67 -17.93
CA TYR A 94 2.73 -1.19 -16.68
C TYR A 94 2.44 -0.06 -15.68
N PRO A 95 1.55 0.89 -16.04
CA PRO A 95 1.32 2.10 -15.26
C PRO A 95 0.74 1.80 -13.86
N GLY A 96 0.99 2.70 -12.91
CA GLY A 96 0.41 2.62 -11.58
C GLY A 96 -1.10 2.83 -11.59
N ILE A 97 -1.86 1.85 -11.10
CA ILE A 97 -3.31 1.96 -10.98
C ILE A 97 -3.67 2.86 -9.80
N GLY A 98 -4.46 3.91 -10.06
CA GLY A 98 -4.90 4.86 -9.02
C GLY A 98 -3.82 5.78 -8.45
N ALA A 99 -2.66 5.90 -9.11
CA ALA A 99 -1.55 6.79 -8.73
C ALA A 99 -1.66 8.21 -9.32
N GLY A 100 -2.73 8.55 -10.04
CA GLY A 100 -2.96 9.89 -10.61
C GLY A 100 -1.94 10.36 -11.68
N ASN A 101 -0.99 9.50 -12.07
CA ASN A 101 0.21 9.88 -12.83
C ASN A 101 0.02 10.01 -14.36
N VAL A 102 -1.18 10.25 -14.87
CA VAL A 102 -1.39 10.52 -16.30
C VAL A 102 -2.46 11.58 -16.49
N GLY A 103 -2.11 12.63 -17.25
CA GLY A 103 -3.07 13.62 -17.70
C GLY A 103 -4.14 13.00 -18.60
N GLY A 104 -5.41 13.27 -18.29
CA GLY A 104 -6.58 12.85 -19.06
C GLY A 104 -7.38 11.73 -18.39
N ASN A 105 -8.71 11.75 -18.59
CA ASN A 105 -9.66 10.74 -18.09
C ASN A 105 -9.60 9.39 -18.86
N GLY A 106 -8.44 9.03 -19.43
CA GLY A 106 -8.25 7.85 -20.28
C GLY A 106 -7.58 6.67 -19.56
N LYS A 107 -7.62 5.47 -20.17
CA LYS A 107 -6.87 4.30 -19.67
C LYS A 107 -5.36 4.61 -19.64
N PRO A 108 -4.65 4.38 -18.51
CA PRO A 108 -3.21 4.59 -18.43
C PRO A 108 -2.43 3.73 -19.44
N GLY A 109 -1.35 4.27 -20.03
CA GLY A 109 -0.34 3.50 -20.79
C GLY A 109 -0.70 3.06 -22.23
N GLY A 110 -1.89 3.41 -22.75
CA GLY A 110 -2.27 3.12 -24.14
C GLY A 110 -2.50 1.63 -24.45
N GLU A 111 -2.55 1.26 -25.73
CA GLU A 111 -2.89 -0.12 -26.18
C GLU A 111 -1.93 -1.19 -25.63
N ARG A 112 -0.64 -0.86 -25.51
CA ARG A 112 0.38 -1.80 -25.01
C ARG A 112 0.20 -2.14 -23.53
N ALA A 113 -0.32 -1.19 -22.75
CA ALA A 113 -0.61 -1.40 -21.33
C ALA A 113 -1.99 -2.00 -21.07
N ALA A 114 -2.86 -2.09 -22.09
CA ALA A 114 -4.27 -2.43 -21.90
C ALA A 114 -4.46 -3.77 -21.19
N ALA A 115 -3.71 -4.81 -21.57
CA ALA A 115 -3.80 -6.13 -20.94
C ALA A 115 -3.41 -6.07 -19.45
N PHE A 116 -2.34 -5.36 -19.11
CA PHE A 116 -1.93 -5.17 -17.72
C PHE A 116 -2.97 -4.37 -16.92
N VAL A 117 -3.44 -3.25 -17.48
CA VAL A 117 -4.43 -2.37 -16.84
C VAL A 117 -5.73 -3.13 -16.59
N ASP A 118 -6.21 -3.89 -17.57
CA ASP A 118 -7.46 -4.65 -17.44
C ASP A 118 -7.35 -5.71 -16.35
N LEU A 119 -6.23 -6.46 -16.30
CA LEU A 119 -6.00 -7.46 -15.25
C LEU A 119 -5.79 -6.83 -13.86
N ALA A 120 -5.07 -5.71 -13.78
CA ALA A 120 -4.87 -4.99 -12.51
C ALA A 120 -6.16 -4.35 -11.99
N LEU A 121 -7.07 -3.91 -12.87
CA LEU A 121 -8.40 -3.46 -12.50
C LEU A 121 -9.30 -4.63 -12.08
N ASP A 122 -9.25 -5.74 -12.81
CA ASP A 122 -9.99 -6.96 -12.50
C ASP A 122 -9.63 -7.51 -11.10
N ALA A 123 -8.35 -7.44 -10.72
CA ALA A 123 -7.85 -7.84 -9.40
C ALA A 123 -8.62 -7.19 -8.23
N HIS A 124 -9.18 -5.98 -8.41
CA HIS A 124 -9.96 -5.31 -7.36
C HIS A 124 -11.28 -6.02 -7.03
N TYR A 125 -11.77 -6.88 -7.92
CA TYR A 125 -13.04 -7.60 -7.77
C TYR A 125 -12.84 -9.08 -7.46
N GLN A 126 -11.60 -9.56 -7.50
CA GLN A 126 -11.29 -10.95 -7.24
C GLN A 126 -11.51 -11.32 -5.77
N ASP A 127 -12.01 -12.52 -5.51
CA ASP A 127 -12.35 -13.01 -4.17
C ASP A 127 -11.16 -12.98 -3.20
N TRP A 128 -9.97 -13.35 -3.71
CA TRP A 128 -8.73 -13.32 -2.93
C TRP A 128 -8.37 -11.91 -2.43
N TYR A 129 -8.76 -10.87 -3.16
CA TYR A 129 -8.51 -9.49 -2.80
C TYR A 129 -9.66 -8.91 -1.98
N ALA A 130 -10.84 -8.81 -2.59
CA ALA A 130 -11.97 -8.07 -2.03
C ALA A 130 -12.52 -8.72 -0.76
N ASN A 131 -12.50 -10.05 -0.67
CA ASN A 131 -13.06 -10.77 0.47
C ASN A 131 -11.98 -11.30 1.40
N LYS A 132 -11.02 -12.09 0.89
CA LYS A 132 -10.05 -12.77 1.76
C LYS A 132 -9.01 -11.82 2.37
N LEU A 133 -8.53 -10.83 1.61
CA LEU A 133 -7.54 -9.87 2.11
C LEU A 133 -8.19 -8.61 2.70
N CYS A 134 -9.00 -7.89 1.93
CA CYS A 134 -9.56 -6.59 2.34
C CYS A 134 -10.63 -6.71 3.43
N ASN A 135 -11.39 -7.81 3.45
CA ASN A 135 -12.39 -8.10 4.50
C ASN A 135 -11.90 -9.15 5.50
N HIS A 136 -10.58 -9.29 5.67
CA HIS A 136 -10.02 -10.25 6.60
C HIS A 136 -10.48 -9.98 8.04
N PRO A 137 -11.04 -10.97 8.77
CA PRO A 137 -11.59 -10.77 10.11
C PRO A 137 -10.59 -10.17 11.10
N ALA A 138 -9.32 -10.60 11.08
CA ALA A 138 -8.30 -10.05 11.99
C ALA A 138 -8.07 -8.53 11.82
N LEU A 139 -8.14 -8.01 10.59
CA LEU A 139 -8.03 -6.57 10.34
C LEU A 139 -9.30 -5.85 10.79
N TYR A 140 -10.47 -6.37 10.44
CA TYR A 140 -11.75 -5.81 10.85
C TYR A 140 -11.86 -5.74 12.38
N ASP A 141 -11.61 -6.84 13.08
CA ASP A 141 -11.72 -6.96 14.53
C ASP A 141 -10.72 -6.07 15.25
N PHE A 142 -9.53 -5.88 14.70
CA PHE A 142 -8.57 -4.92 15.23
C PHE A 142 -9.10 -3.50 15.11
N ILE A 143 -9.50 -3.08 13.90
CA ILE A 143 -9.97 -1.71 13.65
C ILE A 143 -11.22 -1.42 14.48
N ALA A 144 -12.19 -2.33 14.52
CA ALA A 144 -13.44 -2.15 15.25
C ALA A 144 -13.23 -1.93 16.77
N ARG A 145 -12.23 -2.58 17.36
CA ARG A 145 -11.85 -2.37 18.77
C ARG A 145 -11.02 -1.10 18.93
N PHE A 146 -10.05 -0.88 18.05
CA PHE A 146 -9.17 0.28 18.09
C PHE A 146 -9.97 1.60 18.02
N SER A 147 -10.90 1.69 17.08
CA SER A 147 -11.73 2.89 16.84
C SER A 147 -12.91 3.06 17.81
N ASP A 148 -13.20 2.04 18.64
CA ASP A 148 -14.40 1.97 19.49
C ASP A 148 -15.73 1.95 18.71
N TRP A 149 -15.70 1.74 17.39
CA TRP A 149 -16.92 1.67 16.57
C TRP A 149 -17.66 0.34 16.74
N GLY A 150 -16.96 -0.73 17.11
CA GLY A 150 -17.53 -2.05 17.30
C GLY A 150 -18.34 -2.51 16.08
N LYS A 151 -19.61 -2.86 16.29
CA LYS A 151 -20.53 -3.31 15.22
C LYS A 151 -20.89 -2.25 14.18
N ASN A 152 -20.56 -0.98 14.43
CA ASN A 152 -20.78 0.10 13.48
C ASN A 152 -19.60 0.26 12.50
N THR A 153 -18.56 -0.57 12.64
CA THR A 153 -17.43 -0.60 11.69
C THR A 153 -17.91 -1.10 10.33
N LEU A 154 -17.56 -0.38 9.27
CA LEU A 154 -17.89 -0.74 7.90
C LEU A 154 -16.62 -0.83 7.06
N SER A 155 -16.33 -2.02 6.54
CA SER A 155 -15.33 -2.18 5.49
C SER A 155 -15.87 -1.68 4.16
N LEU A 156 -15.14 -0.78 3.50
CA LEU A 156 -15.52 -0.33 2.18
C LEU A 156 -15.24 -1.44 1.15
N ARG A 157 -16.26 -1.79 0.36
CA ARG A 157 -16.10 -2.75 -0.75
C ARG A 157 -15.14 -2.25 -1.82
N ARG A 158 -15.14 -0.94 -2.08
CA ARG A 158 -14.22 -0.33 -3.04
C ARG A 158 -12.94 0.07 -2.31
N THR A 159 -11.94 -0.78 -2.44
CA THR A 159 -10.57 -0.54 -1.98
C THR A 159 -9.66 -0.19 -3.15
N LEU A 160 -8.40 0.12 -2.84
CA LEU A 160 -7.43 0.65 -3.79
C LEU A 160 -6.20 -0.27 -3.78
N LEU A 161 -6.11 -1.19 -4.73
CA LEU A 161 -4.90 -1.98 -4.96
C LEU A 161 -3.93 -1.13 -5.78
N ARG A 162 -2.71 -0.99 -5.27
CA ARG A 162 -1.67 -0.12 -5.82
C ARG A 162 -0.46 -0.94 -6.22
N ASN A 163 0.06 -0.65 -7.42
CA ASN A 163 1.34 -1.17 -7.90
C ASN A 163 2.32 -0.01 -8.08
N ASN A 164 3.52 -0.17 -7.52
CA ASN A 164 4.66 0.69 -7.76
C ASN A 164 5.78 -0.14 -8.38
N LEU A 165 6.27 0.30 -9.54
CA LEU A 165 7.37 -0.37 -10.22
C LEU A 165 8.70 0.27 -9.85
N PRO A 166 9.82 -0.48 -9.92
CA PRO A 166 11.15 0.11 -9.81
C PRO A 166 11.31 1.32 -10.75
N GLY A 167 11.82 2.43 -10.23
CA GLY A 167 11.98 3.69 -10.98
C GLY A 167 10.72 4.56 -11.07
N SER A 168 9.59 4.16 -10.47
CA SER A 168 8.39 5.00 -10.41
C SER A 168 8.66 6.29 -9.66
N LYS A 169 8.07 7.39 -10.13
CA LYS A 169 8.14 8.67 -9.41
C LYS A 169 7.31 8.61 -8.14
N PRO A 170 7.83 9.06 -6.99
CA PRO A 170 7.04 9.25 -5.78
C PRO A 170 5.88 10.21 -6.02
N ILE A 171 4.77 9.96 -5.34
CA ILE A 171 3.63 10.89 -5.30
C ILE A 171 3.93 12.03 -4.34
N GLY A 172 3.42 13.23 -4.65
CA GLY A 172 3.54 14.39 -3.76
C GLY A 172 2.77 14.19 -2.46
N VAL A 173 3.14 14.98 -1.44
CA VAL A 173 2.47 14.99 -0.14
C VAL A 173 0.98 15.28 -0.31
N HIS A 174 0.15 14.44 0.30
CA HIS A 174 -1.30 14.61 0.40
C HIS A 174 -1.82 13.84 1.62
N TYR A 175 -3.09 14.03 1.94
CA TYR A 175 -3.83 13.25 2.94
C TYR A 175 -5.08 12.67 2.26
N ASP A 176 -5.57 11.50 2.68
CA ASP A 176 -6.66 10.81 1.98
C ASP A 176 -8.03 11.50 2.12
N GLN A 177 -8.24 12.25 3.21
CA GLN A 177 -9.52 12.88 3.56
C GLN A 177 -9.83 14.16 2.73
N ILE A 178 -9.31 14.27 1.50
CA ILE A 178 -9.42 15.49 0.66
C ILE A 178 -10.87 15.88 0.37
N PHE A 179 -11.77 14.90 0.24
CA PHE A 179 -13.20 15.12 -0.07
C PHE A 179 -14.08 15.28 1.18
N LEU A 180 -13.56 14.97 2.37
CA LEU A 180 -14.28 15.04 3.64
C LEU A 180 -13.60 16.06 4.59
N ARG A 181 -13.04 17.13 4.03
CA ARG A 181 -12.41 18.21 4.80
C ARG A 181 -13.39 18.75 5.83
N TYR A 182 -12.89 18.99 7.04
CA TYR A 182 -13.67 19.42 8.21
C TYR A 182 -14.73 18.43 8.71
N GLY A 183 -14.77 17.21 8.17
CA GLY A 183 -15.56 16.12 8.74
C GLY A 183 -14.87 15.50 9.96
N ASP A 184 -15.66 14.96 10.87
CA ASP A 184 -15.17 14.19 12.01
C ASP A 184 -14.31 12.99 11.53
N PRO A 185 -13.33 12.53 12.33
CA PRO A 185 -12.46 11.39 12.02
C PRO A 185 -13.25 10.07 12.06
N THR A 186 -14.09 9.88 11.04
CA THR A 186 -15.06 8.77 10.91
C THR A 186 -14.57 7.68 9.96
N SER A 187 -13.30 7.76 9.54
CA SER A 187 -12.66 6.82 8.63
C SER A 187 -11.21 6.57 9.04
N ILE A 188 -10.76 5.32 8.90
CA ILE A 188 -9.36 4.93 9.07
C ILE A 188 -8.90 4.29 7.76
N THR A 189 -7.77 4.75 7.22
CA THR A 189 -7.11 4.07 6.09
C THR A 189 -6.15 3.02 6.62
N ALA A 190 -6.34 1.76 6.22
CA ALA A 190 -5.38 0.69 6.47
C ALA A 190 -4.60 0.37 5.20
N TRP A 191 -3.30 0.68 5.19
CA TRP A 191 -2.39 0.28 4.12
C TRP A 191 -1.78 -1.08 4.42
N VAL A 192 -2.17 -2.10 3.66
CA VAL A 192 -1.73 -3.48 3.83
C VAL A 192 -0.72 -3.84 2.75
N PRO A 193 0.57 -4.03 3.08
CA PRO A 193 1.55 -4.48 2.11
C PRO A 193 1.33 -5.96 1.80
N ILE A 194 1.22 -6.30 0.50
CA ILE A 194 1.15 -7.69 0.03
C ILE A 194 2.56 -8.27 -0.16
N GLY A 195 3.41 -8.17 0.86
CA GLY A 195 4.80 -8.61 0.84
C GLY A 195 5.74 -7.66 1.58
N ASP A 196 7.02 -8.04 1.67
CA ASP A 196 8.01 -7.23 2.37
C ASP A 196 8.36 -5.96 1.56
N ILE A 197 8.44 -4.82 2.25
CA ILE A 197 8.79 -3.52 1.65
C ILE A 197 10.14 -3.09 2.17
N LYS A 198 11.11 -2.92 1.27
CA LYS A 198 12.42 -2.32 1.57
C LYS A 198 12.29 -0.81 1.75
N LEU A 199 13.24 -0.17 2.43
CA LEU A 199 13.27 1.30 2.54
C LEU A 199 13.28 2.00 1.17
N ASN A 200 13.98 1.44 0.18
CA ASN A 200 13.99 1.91 -1.20
C ASN A 200 12.93 1.23 -2.10
N GLY A 201 11.95 0.55 -1.50
CA GLY A 201 10.92 -0.24 -2.20
C GLY A 201 9.64 0.54 -2.52
N GLY A 202 9.60 1.85 -2.25
CA GLY A 202 8.41 2.67 -2.49
C GLY A 202 7.30 2.48 -1.44
N GLY A 203 7.68 2.29 -0.17
CA GLY A 203 6.77 2.27 0.96
C GLY A 203 6.19 3.64 1.30
N LEU A 204 5.34 3.69 2.32
CA LEU A 204 4.75 4.94 2.80
C LEU A 204 5.76 5.80 3.55
N ILE A 205 5.61 7.11 3.40
CA ILE A 205 6.33 8.14 4.12
C ILE A 205 5.26 9.06 4.73
N TYR A 206 5.38 9.36 6.01
CA TYR A 206 4.49 10.26 6.73
C TYR A 206 5.22 11.56 7.03
N LEU A 207 4.50 12.68 6.96
CA LEU A 207 4.98 13.91 7.55
C LEU A 207 4.79 13.83 9.06
N GLU A 208 5.82 14.22 9.80
CA GLU A 208 5.75 14.34 11.26
C GLU A 208 4.77 15.46 11.65
N ASN A 209 4.01 15.26 12.73
CA ASN A 209 3.07 16.22 13.29
C ASN A 209 3.77 17.38 14.01
#